data_AF-A0A0N0SW13-F1
#
_entry.id   AF-A0A0N0SW13-F1
#
_cell.length_a   1.000
_cell.length_b   1.000
_cell.length_c   1.000
_cell.angle_alpha   90.00
_cell.angle_beta   90.00
_cell.angle_gamma   90.00
#
_symmetry.space_group_name_H-M   'P 1'
#
loop_
_entity.id
_entity.type
_entity.pdbx_description
1 polymer ?
#
loop_
_entity_poly.entity_id
_entity_poly.type
_entity_poly.pdbx_seq_one_letter_code
_entity_poly.pdbx_strand_id
1 'polypeptide(L)'
;MTSSTDPSSSPGTRPSLWRHRNFRRYLTGQAASVTGSSISSMVIPVLAVLELDATTAEVAWLTFLGQLPPALLALHAGALADRHSKRRQMITGDLVSAAALASVPVGAALDRLSLTQLMVVAAVQGAAGVLHDAAAISLLPSLVDRSLLQRSNSRIGGLFAIAATAGSNLGAALTALLGPARALLGDVLSYLVSAWCTARIQAPESSRPAAEGRRLHTEIGDGLRYVNGDHRLRTLTLVNATTSFALALLNTLWALYLLVPA
;
A
#
# COMPACT_ATOMS: atom_id res chain seq x y z
N MET A 1 14.47 64.38 -12.27
CA MET A 1 14.62 62.94 -12.59
C MET A 1 15.08 62.24 -11.32
N THR A 2 14.13 61.78 -10.50
CA THR A 2 14.40 61.13 -9.21
C THR A 2 13.69 59.78 -9.20
N SER A 3 14.50 58.73 -9.21
CA SER A 3 14.32 57.41 -8.57
C SER A 3 12.92 57.03 -8.07
N SER A 4 12.39 55.92 -8.60
CA SER A 4 11.63 54.96 -7.78
C SER A 4 12.20 53.56 -8.02
N THR A 5 13.00 53.15 -7.04
CA THR A 5 13.47 51.80 -6.79
C THR A 5 12.28 50.91 -6.44
N ASP A 6 12.07 49.87 -7.23
CA ASP A 6 11.07 48.83 -6.99
C ASP A 6 11.51 48.01 -5.75
N PRO A 7 10.71 47.93 -4.66
CA PRO A 7 11.11 47.18 -3.48
C PRO A 7 11.03 45.68 -3.78
N SER A 8 12.20 45.05 -3.67
CA SER A 8 12.44 43.62 -3.59
C SER A 8 11.28 42.83 -2.96
N SER A 9 10.66 41.98 -3.79
CA SER A 9 9.78 40.93 -3.33
C SER A 9 10.57 39.99 -2.41
N SER A 10 10.27 40.08 -1.12
CA SER A 10 10.84 39.21 -0.10
C SER A 10 10.46 37.76 -0.44
N PRO A 11 11.38 36.78 -0.42
CA PRO A 11 11.03 35.38 -0.59
C PRO A 11 10.18 34.96 0.61
N GLY A 12 8.86 35.04 0.45
CA GLY A 12 7.89 34.61 1.45
C GLY A 12 8.26 33.20 1.91
N THR A 13 8.43 33.05 3.21
CA THR A 13 8.79 31.80 3.86
C THR A 13 7.74 30.75 3.50
N ARG A 14 8.07 29.91 2.50
CA ARG A 14 7.12 28.94 1.94
C ARG A 14 6.63 28.04 3.08
N PRO A 15 5.30 27.89 3.28
CA PRO A 15 4.78 27.11 4.40
C PRO A 15 5.34 25.69 4.35
N SER A 16 5.96 25.28 5.45
CA SER A 16 6.57 23.96 5.58
C SER A 16 5.49 22.88 5.56
N LEU A 17 5.60 21.94 4.62
CA LEU A 17 4.79 20.71 4.54
C LEU A 17 4.66 19.97 5.89
N TRP A 18 5.69 20.08 6.73
CA TRP A 18 5.78 19.44 8.04
C TRP A 18 4.97 20.15 9.13
N ARG A 19 4.40 21.33 8.86
CA ARG A 19 3.52 22.04 9.81
C ARG A 19 2.09 21.52 9.80
N HIS A 20 1.65 20.79 8.77
CA HIS A 20 0.29 20.25 8.74
C HIS A 20 0.18 18.94 9.51
N ARG A 21 -0.50 18.99 10.66
CA ARG A 21 -0.69 17.84 11.57
C ARG A 21 -1.33 16.63 10.89
N ASN A 22 -2.26 16.86 9.96
CA ASN A 22 -2.92 15.79 9.20
C ASN A 22 -1.96 15.10 8.22
N PHE A 23 -1.13 15.86 7.51
CA PHE A 23 -0.12 15.30 6.61
C PHE A 23 0.90 14.45 7.39
N ARG A 24 1.36 14.92 8.55
CA ARG A 24 2.26 14.13 9.42
C ARG A 24 1.62 12.82 9.88
N ARG A 25 0.35 12.85 10.30
CA ARG A 25 -0.39 11.66 10.72
C ARG A 25 -0.57 10.66 9.57
N TYR A 26 -0.93 11.15 8.39
CA TYR A 26 -0.98 10.35 7.17
C TYR A 26 0.38 9.72 6.91
N LEU A 27 1.45 10.52 6.87
CA LEU A 27 2.80 10.05 6.58
C LEU A 27 3.30 9.01 7.59
N THR A 28 3.05 9.20 8.89
CA THR A 28 3.42 8.22 9.92
C THR A 28 2.63 6.93 9.79
N GLY A 29 1.32 7.01 9.51
CA GLY A 29 0.48 5.82 9.33
C GLY A 29 0.90 5.03 8.10
N GLN A 30 1.11 5.70 6.98
CA GLN A 30 1.57 5.07 5.74
C GLN A 30 2.98 4.48 5.88
N ALA A 31 3.92 5.20 6.49
CA ALA A 31 5.25 4.67 6.71
C ALA A 31 5.23 3.42 7.60
N ALA A 32 4.42 3.42 8.68
CA ALA A 32 4.22 2.25 9.51
C ALA A 32 3.63 1.09 8.71
N SER A 33 2.55 1.32 7.96
CA SER A 33 1.91 0.31 7.12
C SER A 33 2.85 -0.28 6.07
N VAL A 34 3.66 0.54 5.41
CA VAL A 34 4.66 0.09 4.42
C VAL A 34 5.73 -0.76 5.10
N THR A 35 6.28 -0.30 6.23
CA THR A 35 7.27 -1.07 7.01
C THR A 35 6.70 -2.43 7.44
N GLY A 36 5.48 -2.44 7.99
CA GLY A 36 4.80 -3.67 8.39
C GLY A 36 4.55 -4.60 7.21
N SER A 37 3.97 -4.10 6.12
CA SER A 37 3.68 -4.94 4.95
C SER A 37 4.95 -5.53 4.34
N SER A 38 6.07 -4.80 4.40
CA SER A 38 7.39 -5.33 4.02
C SER A 38 7.89 -6.43 4.96
N ILE A 39 7.64 -6.35 6.28
CA ILE A 39 7.86 -7.47 7.21
C ILE A 39 7.08 -8.69 6.72
N SER A 40 5.75 -8.61 6.57
CA SER A 40 4.94 -9.76 6.18
C SER A 40 5.27 -10.31 4.81
N SER A 41 5.59 -9.46 3.83
CA SER A 41 5.99 -9.89 2.49
C SER A 41 7.25 -10.76 2.49
N MET A 42 8.14 -10.53 3.46
CA MET A 42 9.35 -11.32 3.67
C MET A 42 9.06 -12.56 4.52
N VAL A 43 8.29 -12.39 5.61
CA VAL A 43 8.09 -13.44 6.63
C VAL A 43 7.11 -14.52 6.17
N ILE A 44 6.03 -14.19 5.45
CA ILE A 44 5.01 -15.18 5.05
C ILE A 44 5.60 -16.31 4.19
N PRO A 45 6.39 -16.05 3.12
CA PRO A 45 7.03 -17.11 2.36
C PRO A 45 8.01 -17.94 3.21
N VAL A 46 8.78 -17.28 4.08
CA VAL A 46 9.74 -17.96 4.97
C VAL A 46 9.02 -18.88 5.95
N LEU A 47 7.91 -18.42 6.53
CA LEU A 47 7.07 -19.20 7.43
C LEU A 47 6.47 -20.43 6.71
N ALA A 48 6.01 -20.27 5.47
CA ALA A 48 5.50 -21.39 4.67
C ALA A 48 6.57 -22.47 4.45
N VAL A 49 7.82 -22.08 4.17
CA VAL A 49 8.91 -23.05 3.94
C VAL A 49 9.40 -23.67 5.24
N LEU A 50 9.63 -22.86 6.29
CA LEU A 50 10.29 -23.33 7.52
C LEU A 50 9.35 -24.05 8.50
N GLU A 51 8.08 -23.67 8.56
CA GLU A 51 7.12 -24.23 9.52
C GLU A 51 6.09 -25.18 8.87
N LEU A 52 5.90 -25.11 7.56
CA LEU A 52 4.89 -25.91 6.83
C LEU A 52 5.49 -26.77 5.70
N ASP A 53 6.82 -26.83 5.58
CA ASP A 53 7.55 -27.58 4.55
C ASP A 53 7.03 -27.31 3.13
N ALA A 54 6.59 -26.08 2.86
CA ALA A 54 5.99 -25.72 1.58
C ALA A 54 6.98 -25.87 0.43
N THR A 55 6.53 -26.52 -0.64
CA THR A 55 7.27 -26.67 -1.89
C THR A 55 7.40 -25.34 -2.63
N THR A 56 8.36 -25.25 -3.55
CA THR A 56 8.54 -24.06 -4.42
C THR A 56 7.26 -23.69 -5.18
N ALA A 57 6.49 -24.68 -5.64
CA ALA A 57 5.23 -24.46 -6.33
C ALA A 57 4.14 -23.86 -5.42
N GLU A 58 4.09 -24.30 -4.16
CA GLU A 58 3.15 -23.79 -3.16
C GLU A 58 3.46 -22.35 -2.77
N VAL A 59 4.73 -22.00 -2.61
CA VAL A 59 5.17 -20.62 -2.37
C VAL A 59 4.86 -19.72 -3.57
N ALA A 60 5.02 -20.23 -4.80
CA ALA A 60 4.64 -19.52 -6.01
C ALA A 60 3.12 -19.25 -6.06
N TRP A 61 2.30 -20.24 -5.72
CA TRP A 61 0.84 -20.09 -5.60
C TRP A 61 0.45 -19.09 -4.52
N LEU A 62 1.09 -19.14 -3.35
CA LEU A 62 0.87 -18.19 -2.27
C LEU A 62 1.13 -16.75 -2.75
N THR A 63 2.25 -16.53 -3.44
CA THR A 63 2.62 -15.22 -3.97
C THR A 63 1.64 -14.77 -5.05
N PHE A 64 1.25 -15.66 -5.96
CA PHE A 64 0.26 -15.40 -7.00
C PHE A 64 -1.10 -15.00 -6.41
N LEU A 65 -1.60 -15.75 -5.42
CA LEU A 65 -2.87 -15.47 -4.75
C LEU A 65 -2.85 -14.16 -3.96
N GLY A 66 -1.70 -13.72 -3.46
CA GLY A 66 -1.55 -12.39 -2.87
C GLY A 66 -1.65 -11.25 -3.90
N GLN A 67 -1.18 -11.48 -5.13
CA GLN A 67 -1.17 -10.48 -6.22
C GLN A 67 -2.43 -10.49 -7.09
N LEU A 68 -3.18 -11.59 -7.08
CA LEU A 68 -4.39 -11.77 -7.88
C LEU A 68 -5.50 -10.76 -7.49
N PRO A 69 -5.86 -10.54 -6.21
CA PRO A 69 -6.89 -9.58 -5.85
C PRO A 69 -6.54 -8.14 -6.22
N PRO A 70 -5.32 -7.60 -5.95
CA PRO A 70 -4.92 -6.29 -6.46
C PRO A 70 -5.13 -6.14 -7.97
N ALA A 71 -4.75 -7.15 -8.76
CA ALA A 71 -4.89 -7.10 -10.22
C ALA A 71 -6.35 -7.02 -10.68
N LEU A 72 -7.26 -7.76 -10.02
CA LEU A 72 -8.68 -7.80 -10.38
C LEU A 72 -9.48 -6.61 -9.80
N LEU A 73 -9.08 -6.13 -8.63
CA LEU A 73 -9.83 -5.15 -7.85
C LEU A 73 -9.32 -3.72 -7.99
N ALA A 74 -8.18 -3.46 -8.64
CA ALA A 74 -7.63 -2.10 -8.78
C ALA A 74 -8.64 -1.07 -9.32
N LEU A 75 -9.39 -1.41 -10.37
CA LEU A 75 -10.43 -0.54 -10.94
C LEU A 75 -11.61 -0.31 -9.99
N HIS A 76 -12.05 -1.39 -9.32
CA HIS A 76 -13.12 -1.32 -8.33
C HIS A 76 -12.70 -0.49 -7.12
N ALA A 77 -11.45 -0.62 -6.69
CA ALA A 77 -10.86 0.09 -5.57
C ALA A 77 -10.80 1.61 -5.79
N GLY A 78 -10.42 2.04 -7.00
CA GLY A 78 -10.47 3.44 -7.40
C GLY A 78 -11.88 4.01 -7.37
N ALA A 79 -12.84 3.32 -7.99
CA ALA A 79 -14.25 3.73 -7.98
C ALA A 79 -14.84 3.79 -6.56
N LEU A 80 -14.45 2.85 -5.69
CA LEU A 80 -14.91 2.83 -4.31
C LEU A 80 -14.32 3.99 -3.49
N ALA A 81 -13.03 4.31 -3.70
CA ALA A 81 -12.33 5.42 -3.05
C ALA A 81 -12.88 6.80 -3.43
N ASP A 82 -13.46 6.92 -4.63
CA ASP A 82 -14.12 8.13 -5.09
C ASP A 82 -15.51 8.33 -4.47
N ARG A 83 -16.21 7.24 -4.18
CA ARG A 83 -17.59 7.24 -3.67
C ARG A 83 -17.69 7.23 -2.14
N HIS A 84 -16.77 6.57 -1.46
CA HIS A 84 -16.82 6.38 -0.01
C HIS A 84 -15.83 7.28 0.72
N SER A 85 -16.00 7.34 2.05
CA SER A 85 -15.03 7.98 2.92
C SER A 85 -13.67 7.29 2.76
N LYS A 86 -12.68 8.03 2.27
CA LYS A 86 -11.31 7.53 2.03
C LYS A 86 -10.70 7.09 3.35
N ARG A 87 -10.94 7.88 4.40
CA ARG A 87 -10.50 7.58 5.77
C ARG A 87 -11.12 6.27 6.27
N ARG A 88 -12.42 6.06 6.08
CA ARG A 88 -13.07 4.82 6.50
C ARG A 88 -12.54 3.62 5.72
N GLN A 89 -12.35 3.75 4.41
CA GLN A 89 -11.81 2.69 3.56
C GLN A 89 -10.39 2.26 3.98
N MET A 90 -9.51 3.22 4.25
CA MET A 90 -8.17 2.96 4.78
C MET A 90 -8.22 2.22 6.13
N ILE A 91 -9.03 2.71 7.07
CA ILE A 91 -9.16 2.09 8.40
C ILE A 91 -9.72 0.67 8.29
N THR A 92 -10.75 0.44 7.47
CA THR A 92 -11.30 -0.89 7.27
C THR A 92 -10.30 -1.83 6.61
N GLY A 93 -9.51 -1.34 5.66
CA GLY A 93 -8.44 -2.11 5.04
C GLY A 93 -7.39 -2.54 6.07
N ASP A 94 -6.92 -1.59 6.88
CA ASP A 94 -5.93 -1.85 7.94
C ASP A 94 -6.44 -2.87 8.96
N LEU A 95 -7.69 -2.73 9.41
CA LEU A 95 -8.28 -3.64 10.41
C LEU A 95 -8.54 -5.03 9.84
N VAL A 96 -8.98 -5.15 8.58
CA VAL A 96 -9.17 -6.44 7.91
C VAL A 96 -7.82 -7.13 7.72
N SER A 97 -6.80 -6.41 7.25
CA SER A 97 -5.44 -6.94 7.11
C SER A 97 -4.86 -7.36 8.46
N ALA A 98 -5.01 -6.53 9.50
CA ALA A 98 -4.55 -6.86 10.84
C ALA A 98 -5.24 -8.12 11.40
N ALA A 99 -6.56 -8.24 11.24
CA ALA A 99 -7.31 -9.40 11.72
C ALA A 99 -6.94 -10.69 10.96
N ALA A 100 -6.84 -10.61 9.63
CA ALA A 100 -6.43 -11.74 8.80
C ALA A 100 -5.01 -12.18 9.17
N LEU A 101 -4.07 -11.24 9.29
CA LEU A 101 -2.69 -11.54 9.62
C LEU A 101 -2.52 -12.05 11.05
N ALA A 102 -3.25 -11.50 12.02
CA ALA A 102 -3.24 -11.97 13.41
C ALA A 102 -3.75 -13.41 13.55
N SER A 103 -4.55 -13.91 12.60
CA SER A 103 -4.97 -15.31 12.60
C SER A 103 -3.78 -16.28 12.46
N VAL A 104 -2.68 -15.87 11.84
CA VAL A 104 -1.50 -16.71 11.59
C VAL A 104 -0.76 -17.08 12.89
N PRO A 105 -0.28 -16.13 13.72
CA PRO A 105 0.34 -16.47 15.00
C PRO A 105 -0.61 -17.20 15.95
N VAL A 106 -1.92 -16.91 15.89
CA VAL A 106 -2.93 -17.63 16.67
C VAL A 106 -3.05 -19.08 16.20
N GLY A 107 -3.10 -19.32 14.88
CA GLY A 107 -3.11 -20.66 14.29
C GLY A 107 -1.85 -21.46 14.63
N ALA A 108 -0.69 -20.81 14.57
CA ALA A 108 0.60 -21.39 14.95
C ALA A 108 0.63 -21.76 16.44
N ALA A 109 0.15 -20.89 17.33
CA ALA A 109 0.08 -21.16 18.76
C ALA A 109 -0.89 -22.29 19.14
N LEU A 110 -1.83 -22.63 18.25
CA LEU A 110 -2.77 -23.74 18.40
C LEU A 110 -2.33 -25.01 17.66
N ASP A 111 -1.15 -25.03 17.05
CA ASP A 111 -0.65 -26.11 16.19
C ASP A 111 -1.64 -26.48 15.05
N ARG A 112 -2.40 -25.49 14.56
CA ARG A 112 -3.40 -25.63 13.48
C ARG A 112 -3.09 -24.76 12.27
N LEU A 113 -1.90 -24.21 12.22
CA LEU A 113 -1.45 -23.41 11.08
C LEU A 113 -1.42 -24.30 9.83
N SER A 114 -1.96 -23.77 8.73
CA SER A 114 -2.00 -24.49 7.45
C SER A 114 -1.60 -23.58 6.30
N LEU A 115 -1.11 -24.18 5.22
CA LEU A 115 -0.74 -23.44 4.01
C LEU A 115 -1.97 -22.77 3.39
N THR A 116 -3.13 -23.43 3.41
CA THR A 116 -4.39 -22.84 2.96
C THR A 116 -4.74 -21.57 3.72
N GLN A 117 -4.51 -21.54 5.04
CA GLN A 117 -4.71 -20.33 5.84
C GLN A 117 -3.79 -19.20 5.34
N LEU A 118 -2.51 -19.47 5.10
CA LEU A 118 -1.59 -18.45 4.59
C LEU A 118 -2.01 -17.92 3.22
N MET A 119 -2.47 -18.79 2.32
CA MET A 119 -2.97 -18.38 1.01
C MET A 119 -4.20 -17.48 1.12
N VAL A 120 -5.14 -17.81 2.03
CA VAL A 120 -6.32 -16.96 2.30
C VAL A 120 -5.88 -15.62 2.89
N VAL A 121 -4.96 -15.61 3.85
CA VAL A 121 -4.44 -14.39 4.46
C VAL A 121 -3.76 -13.50 3.41
N ALA A 122 -2.91 -14.07 2.53
CA ALA A 122 -2.27 -13.35 1.45
C ALA A 122 -3.28 -12.72 0.49
N ALA A 123 -4.32 -13.46 0.08
CA ALA A 123 -5.39 -12.94 -0.77
C ALA A 123 -6.19 -11.82 -0.08
N VAL A 124 -6.51 -11.97 1.21
CA VAL A 124 -7.21 -10.94 1.99
C VAL A 124 -6.35 -9.68 2.11
N GLN A 125 -5.06 -9.81 2.42
CA GLN A 125 -4.15 -8.67 2.48
C GLN A 125 -4.02 -7.97 1.12
N GLY A 126 -3.93 -8.72 0.01
CA GLY A 126 -3.94 -8.14 -1.33
C GLY A 126 -5.21 -7.36 -1.62
N ALA A 127 -6.38 -7.92 -1.31
CA ALA A 127 -7.67 -7.28 -1.53
C ALA A 127 -7.88 -6.03 -0.66
N ALA A 128 -7.55 -6.12 0.63
CA ALA A 128 -7.64 -5.00 1.56
C ALA A 128 -6.59 -3.91 1.25
N GLY A 129 -5.39 -4.32 0.86
CA GLY A 129 -4.28 -3.44 0.48
C GLY A 129 -4.61 -2.59 -0.73
N VAL A 130 -5.11 -3.17 -1.82
CA VAL A 130 -5.47 -2.38 -3.02
C VAL A 130 -6.58 -1.37 -2.74
N LEU A 131 -7.54 -1.70 -1.86
CA LEU A 131 -8.56 -0.77 -1.41
C LEU A 131 -7.98 0.36 -0.56
N HIS A 132 -7.05 0.03 0.35
CA HIS A 132 -6.33 1.01 1.16
C HIS A 132 -5.53 1.96 0.28
N ASP A 133 -4.72 1.44 -0.64
CA ASP A 133 -3.82 2.22 -1.51
C ASP A 133 -4.60 3.18 -2.40
N ALA A 134 -5.70 2.72 -2.99
CA ALA A 134 -6.58 3.58 -3.79
C ALA A 134 -7.13 4.75 -2.96
N ALA A 135 -7.54 4.49 -1.71
CA ALA A 135 -8.02 5.54 -0.81
C ALA A 135 -6.89 6.48 -0.36
N ALA A 136 -5.69 5.96 -0.09
CA ALA A 136 -4.52 6.73 0.34
C ALA A 136 -4.06 7.72 -0.75
N ILE A 137 -3.93 7.24 -2.00
CA ILE A 137 -3.58 8.06 -3.17
C ILE A 137 -4.60 9.19 -3.35
N SER A 138 -5.89 8.90 -3.22
CA SER A 138 -6.95 9.90 -3.36
C SER A 138 -7.07 10.85 -2.16
N LEU A 139 -6.56 10.48 -0.98
CA LEU A 139 -6.56 11.32 0.21
C LEU A 139 -5.41 12.33 0.19
N LEU A 140 -4.24 11.95 -0.33
CA LEU A 140 -3.04 12.80 -0.33
C LEU A 140 -3.24 14.21 -0.93
N PRO A 141 -3.90 14.40 -2.09
CA PRO A 141 -4.17 15.73 -2.66
C PRO A 141 -5.08 16.62 -1.80
N SER A 142 -5.85 16.05 -0.87
CA SER A 142 -6.68 16.82 0.07
C SER A 142 -5.90 17.31 1.29
N LEU A 143 -4.69 16.77 1.51
CA LEU A 143 -3.86 17.05 2.68
C LEU A 143 -2.69 18.00 2.38
N VAL A 144 -2.39 18.24 1.11
CA VAL A 144 -1.23 19.00 0.65
C VAL A 144 -1.62 19.96 -0.47
N ASP A 145 -1.13 21.20 -0.41
CA ASP A 145 -1.32 22.16 -1.49
C ASP A 145 -0.79 21.64 -2.83
N ARG A 146 -1.52 21.88 -3.93
CA ARG A 146 -1.17 21.41 -5.27
C ARG A 146 0.24 21.79 -5.71
N SER A 147 0.72 22.96 -5.29
CA SER A 147 2.08 23.47 -5.57
C SER A 147 3.19 22.66 -4.92
N LEU A 148 2.87 21.82 -3.93
CA LEU A 148 3.82 21.01 -3.19
C LEU A 148 3.71 19.50 -3.48
N LEU A 149 2.77 19.07 -4.33
CA LEU A 149 2.52 17.65 -4.61
C LEU A 149 3.74 16.94 -5.22
N GLN A 150 4.40 17.54 -6.21
CA GLN A 150 5.58 16.92 -6.83
C GLN A 150 6.72 16.74 -5.82
N ARG A 151 7.01 17.77 -5.02
CA ARG A 151 8.06 17.71 -3.98
C ARG A 151 7.68 16.76 -2.84
N SER A 152 6.39 16.63 -2.55
CA SER A 152 5.87 15.68 -1.56
C SER A 152 5.98 14.25 -2.07
N ASN A 153 5.63 13.98 -3.33
CA ASN A 153 5.74 12.66 -3.94
C ASN A 153 7.18 12.13 -3.92
N SER A 154 8.19 12.95 -4.28
CA SER A 154 9.59 12.51 -4.22
C SER A 154 10.03 12.16 -2.79
N ARG A 155 9.58 12.93 -1.78
CA ARG A 155 9.91 12.68 -0.37
C ARG A 155 9.16 11.47 0.20
N ILE A 156 7.88 11.32 -0.14
CA ILE A 156 7.05 10.18 0.25
C ILE A 156 7.63 8.91 -0.35
N GLY A 157 7.98 8.91 -1.64
CA GLY A 157 8.62 7.77 -2.30
C GLY A 157 9.94 7.39 -1.64
N GLY A 158 10.81 8.37 -1.34
CA GLY A 158 12.06 8.11 -0.61
C GLY A 158 11.82 7.53 0.79
N LEU A 159 10.84 8.07 1.53
CA LEU A 159 10.47 7.54 2.85
C LEU A 159 9.93 6.11 2.75
N PHE A 160 9.09 5.81 1.76
CA PHE A 160 8.53 4.48 1.56
C PHE A 160 9.59 3.47 1.14
N ALA A 161 10.58 3.87 0.34
CA ALA A 161 11.71 2.99 0.01
C ALA A 161 12.56 2.65 1.25
N ILE A 162 12.79 3.64 2.12
CA ILE A 162 13.48 3.42 3.41
C ILE A 162 12.62 2.54 4.32
N ALA A 163 11.33 2.84 4.42
CA ALA A 163 10.38 2.08 5.23
C ALA A 163 10.28 0.62 4.79
N ALA A 164 10.26 0.36 3.48
CA ALA A 164 10.20 -0.97 2.91
C ALA A 164 11.50 -1.75 3.16
N THR A 165 12.65 -1.13 2.88
CA THR A 165 13.97 -1.72 3.17
C THR A 165 14.13 -2.03 4.65
N ALA A 166 13.77 -1.09 5.52
CA ALA A 166 13.81 -1.29 6.96
C ALA A 166 12.84 -2.41 7.39
N GLY A 167 11.64 -2.45 6.82
CA GLY A 167 10.64 -3.47 7.08
C GLY A 167 11.13 -4.88 6.75
N SER A 168 11.66 -5.12 5.55
CA SER A 168 12.17 -6.45 5.18
C SER A 168 13.33 -6.91 6.07
N ASN A 169 14.25 -6.00 6.43
CA ASN A 169 15.35 -6.31 7.36
C ASN A 169 14.85 -6.58 8.78
N LEU A 170 13.86 -5.81 9.26
CA LEU A 170 13.20 -6.07 10.53
C LEU A 170 12.47 -7.40 10.51
N GLY A 171 11.83 -7.78 9.40
CA GLY A 171 11.17 -9.07 9.25
C GLY A 171 12.15 -10.23 9.39
N ALA A 172 13.32 -10.14 8.74
CA ALA A 172 14.38 -11.12 8.88
C ALA A 172 14.89 -11.20 10.35
N ALA A 173 15.15 -10.06 10.98
CA ALA A 173 15.63 -10.00 12.36
C ALA A 173 14.58 -10.55 13.36
N LEU A 174 13.32 -10.14 13.22
CA LEU A 174 12.21 -10.62 14.06
C LEU A 174 12.01 -12.13 13.87
N THR A 175 12.12 -12.64 12.64
CA THR A 175 12.04 -14.08 12.36
C THR A 175 13.15 -14.84 13.06
N ALA A 176 14.39 -14.35 13.00
CA ALA A 176 15.53 -14.98 13.66
C ALA A 176 15.42 -14.97 15.20
N LEU A 177 14.83 -13.93 15.77
CA LEU A 177 14.74 -13.74 17.23
C LEU A 177 13.49 -14.39 17.87
N LEU A 178 12.35 -14.33 17.19
CA LEU A 178 11.04 -14.67 17.75
C LEU A 178 10.38 -15.86 17.05
N GLY A 179 10.91 -16.27 15.90
CA GLY A 179 10.29 -17.23 14.99
C GLY A 179 9.39 -16.55 13.95
N PRO A 180 9.18 -17.19 12.77
CA PRO A 180 8.38 -16.65 11.67
C PRO A 180 6.97 -16.23 12.10
N ALA A 181 6.24 -17.10 12.81
CA ALA A 181 4.84 -16.81 13.15
C ALA A 181 4.69 -15.56 14.03
N ARG A 182 5.56 -15.40 15.02
CA ARG A 182 5.52 -14.26 15.96
C ARG A 182 6.05 -12.98 15.33
N ALA A 183 6.95 -13.07 14.34
CA ALA A 183 7.44 -11.90 13.61
C ALA A 183 6.31 -11.13 12.90
N LEU A 184 5.25 -11.82 12.45
CA LEU A 184 4.08 -11.20 11.83
C LEU A 184 3.30 -10.25 12.76
N LEU A 185 3.47 -10.37 14.09
CA LEU A 185 2.88 -9.41 15.03
C LEU A 185 3.42 -7.99 14.81
N GLY A 186 4.63 -7.84 14.28
CA GLY A 186 5.19 -6.54 13.92
C GLY A 186 4.35 -5.80 12.87
N ASP A 187 3.84 -6.52 11.88
CA ASP A 187 2.96 -5.94 10.86
C ASP A 187 1.53 -5.74 11.39
N VAL A 188 1.00 -6.67 12.19
CA VAL A 188 -0.29 -6.47 12.87
C VAL A 188 -0.30 -5.15 13.66
N LEU A 189 0.76 -4.88 14.44
CA LEU A 189 0.91 -3.62 15.17
C LEU A 189 1.04 -2.43 14.21
N SER A 190 1.71 -2.59 13.09
CA SER A 190 1.88 -1.55 12.08
C SER A 190 0.55 -1.13 11.44
N TYR A 191 -0.31 -2.08 11.10
CA TYR A 191 -1.68 -1.79 10.65
C TYR A 191 -2.51 -1.08 11.72
N LEU A 192 -2.42 -1.50 12.99
CA LEU A 192 -3.13 -0.83 14.07
C LEU A 192 -2.66 0.62 14.27
N VAL A 193 -1.35 0.87 14.16
CA VAL A 193 -0.76 2.21 14.18
C VAL A 193 -1.26 3.03 12.99
N SER A 194 -1.28 2.45 11.78
CA SER A 194 -1.82 3.10 10.58
C SER A 194 -3.29 3.47 10.74
N ALA A 195 -4.13 2.54 11.19
CA ALA A 195 -5.55 2.75 11.45
C ALA A 195 -5.76 3.87 12.49
N TRP A 196 -4.98 3.88 13.56
CA TRP A 196 -5.05 4.89 14.61
C TRP A 196 -4.60 6.28 14.13
N CYS A 197 -3.50 6.35 13.36
CA CYS A 197 -3.03 7.58 12.74
C CYS A 197 -4.07 8.16 11.77
N THR A 198 -4.64 7.32 10.93
CA THR A 198 -5.67 7.66 9.95
C THR A 198 -6.97 8.07 10.63
N ALA A 199 -7.36 7.39 11.71
CA ALA A 199 -8.49 7.76 12.56
C ALA A 199 -8.31 9.16 13.19
N ARG A 200 -7.08 9.66 13.34
CA ARG A 200 -6.84 11.00 13.88
C ARG A 200 -6.78 12.10 12.82
N ILE A 201 -6.84 11.76 11.54
CA ILE A 201 -6.86 12.76 10.46
C ILE A 201 -8.21 13.49 10.49
N GLN A 202 -8.18 14.81 10.65
CA GLN A 202 -9.35 15.68 10.59
C GLN A 202 -9.37 16.37 9.21
N ALA A 203 -9.88 15.68 8.20
CA ALA A 203 -10.10 16.25 6.87
C ALA A 203 -11.61 16.41 6.65
N PRO A 204 -12.07 17.48 5.97
CA PRO A 204 -13.46 17.56 5.53
C PRO A 204 -13.72 16.37 4.61
N GLU A 205 -14.55 15.44 5.07
CA GLU A 205 -14.90 14.26 4.29
C GLU A 205 -15.77 14.73 3.12
N SER A 206 -15.16 15.00 1.96
CA SER A 206 -15.91 15.22 0.72
C SER A 206 -16.41 13.88 0.22
N SER A 207 -17.37 13.30 0.94
CA SER A 207 -18.30 12.36 0.35
C SER A 207 -19.09 13.19 -0.67
N ARG A 208 -18.66 13.19 -1.94
CA ARG A 208 -19.55 13.67 -2.99
C ARG A 208 -20.85 12.90 -2.80
N PRO A 209 -22.03 13.56 -2.78
CA PRO A 209 -23.29 12.84 -2.75
C PRO A 209 -23.20 11.77 -3.83
N ALA A 210 -23.43 10.50 -3.47
CA ALA A 210 -23.46 9.41 -4.42
C ALA A 210 -24.32 9.90 -5.59
N ALA A 211 -23.72 10.06 -6.78
CA ALA A 211 -24.50 10.48 -7.95
C ALA A 211 -25.65 9.49 -8.07
N GLU A 212 -26.87 9.97 -7.81
CA GLU A 212 -28.06 9.15 -7.64
C GLU A 212 -28.16 8.16 -8.81
N GLY A 213 -28.11 6.86 -8.51
CA GLY A 213 -28.48 5.81 -9.46
C GLY A 213 -27.44 5.29 -10.47
N ARG A 214 -26.20 5.80 -10.54
CA ARG A 214 -25.20 5.21 -11.47
C ARG A 214 -24.61 3.91 -10.93
N ARG A 215 -24.74 2.82 -11.68
CA ARG A 215 -24.19 1.49 -11.35
C ARG A 215 -22.65 1.53 -11.41
N LEU A 216 -21.97 0.92 -10.44
CA LEU A 216 -20.50 0.88 -10.34
C LEU A 216 -19.85 0.37 -11.64
N HIS A 217 -20.45 -0.64 -12.27
CA HIS A 217 -19.98 -1.20 -13.54
C HIS A 217 -20.02 -0.19 -14.71
N THR A 218 -20.99 0.73 -14.73
CA THR A 218 -21.10 1.75 -15.78
C THR A 218 -19.98 2.80 -15.65
N GLU A 219 -19.58 3.15 -14.43
CA GLU A 219 -18.44 4.05 -14.20
C GLU A 219 -17.09 3.39 -14.49
N ILE A 220 -16.93 2.11 -14.14
CA ILE A 220 -15.75 1.32 -14.52
C ILE A 220 -15.65 1.25 -16.06
N GLY A 221 -16.76 1.01 -16.75
CA GLY A 221 -16.83 1.00 -18.21
C GLY A 221 -16.50 2.37 -18.84
N ASP A 222 -17.05 3.45 -18.28
CA ASP A 222 -16.75 4.81 -18.74
C ASP A 222 -15.28 5.18 -18.48
N GLY A 223 -14.70 4.76 -17.36
CA GLY A 223 -13.28 4.94 -17.04
C GLY A 223 -12.36 4.18 -18.00
N LEU A 224 -12.66 2.90 -18.28
CA LEU A 224 -11.93 2.13 -19.30
C LEU A 224 -12.04 2.78 -20.68
N ARG A 225 -13.25 3.21 -21.06
CA ARG A 225 -13.48 3.85 -22.37
C ARG A 225 -12.74 5.19 -22.47
N TYR A 226 -12.67 5.95 -21.38
CA TYR A 226 -11.91 7.18 -21.30
C TYR A 226 -10.39 6.94 -21.44
N VAL A 227 -9.83 5.99 -20.68
CA VAL A 227 -8.41 5.62 -20.80
C VAL A 227 -8.08 5.09 -22.19
N ASN A 228 -8.97 4.31 -22.81
CA ASN A 228 -8.76 3.80 -24.16
C ASN A 228 -8.95 4.86 -25.24
N GLY A 229 -9.73 5.92 -24.96
CA GLY A 229 -9.96 7.05 -25.86
C GLY A 229 -8.84 8.09 -25.84
N ASP A 230 -8.11 8.24 -24.73
CA ASP A 230 -6.97 9.15 -24.61
C ASP A 230 -5.64 8.41 -24.84
N HIS A 231 -4.97 8.74 -25.96
CA HIS A 231 -3.69 8.13 -26.35
C HIS A 231 -2.58 8.28 -25.29
N ARG A 232 -2.55 9.40 -24.55
CA ARG A 232 -1.52 9.65 -23.52
C ARG A 232 -1.76 8.77 -22.30
N LEU A 233 -3.01 8.67 -21.85
CA LEU A 233 -3.36 7.81 -20.71
C LEU A 233 -3.14 6.33 -21.05
N ARG A 234 -3.56 5.90 -22.25
CA ARG A 234 -3.32 4.52 -22.70
C ARG A 234 -1.83 4.18 -22.73
N THR A 235 -1.01 5.09 -23.25
CA THR A 235 0.45 4.90 -23.31
C THR A 235 1.06 4.83 -21.92
N LEU A 236 0.65 5.72 -21.00
CA LEU A 236 1.12 5.69 -19.61
C LEU A 236 0.71 4.39 -18.89
N THR A 237 -0.53 3.92 -19.08
CA THR A 237 -0.99 2.65 -18.51
C THR A 237 -0.22 1.47 -19.07
N LEU A 238 0.02 1.42 -20.39
CA LEU A 238 0.81 0.36 -21.04
C LEU A 238 2.27 0.36 -20.56
N VAL A 239 2.90 1.53 -20.48
CA VAL A 239 4.28 1.66 -19.98
C VAL A 239 4.35 1.20 -18.53
N ASN A 240 3.42 1.62 -17.68
CA ASN A 240 3.39 1.21 -16.27
C ASN A 240 3.17 -0.30 -16.14
N ALA A 241 2.19 -0.87 -16.86
CA ALA A 241 1.92 -2.30 -16.85
C ALA A 241 3.13 -3.12 -17.33
N THR A 242 3.78 -2.70 -18.41
CA THR A 242 4.98 -3.33 -18.96
C THR A 242 6.14 -3.25 -17.97
N THR A 243 6.32 -2.10 -17.34
CA THR A 243 7.39 -1.87 -16.35
C THR A 243 7.17 -2.73 -15.10
N SER A 244 5.96 -2.73 -14.54
CA SER A 244 5.59 -3.58 -13.40
C SER A 244 5.75 -5.07 -13.71
N PHE A 245 5.34 -5.50 -14.90
CA PHE A 245 5.51 -6.87 -15.35
C PHE A 245 7.00 -7.25 -15.48
N ALA A 246 7.81 -6.40 -16.10
CA ALA A 246 9.24 -6.62 -16.24
C ALA A 246 9.96 -6.70 -14.88
N LEU A 247 9.59 -5.83 -13.93
CA LEU A 247 10.11 -5.87 -12.56
C LEU A 247 9.69 -7.14 -11.79
N ALA A 248 8.44 -7.56 -11.93
CA ALA A 248 7.95 -8.79 -11.33
C ALA A 248 8.70 -10.02 -11.88
N LEU A 249 8.91 -10.06 -13.21
CA LEU A 249 9.69 -11.10 -13.86
C LEU A 249 11.14 -11.09 -13.38
N LEU A 250 11.78 -9.91 -13.32
CA LEU A 250 13.15 -9.76 -12.84
C LEU A 250 13.31 -10.26 -11.40
N ASN A 251 12.43 -9.85 -10.48
CA ASN A 251 12.46 -10.31 -9.09
C ASN A 251 12.29 -11.82 -8.97
N THR A 252 11.40 -12.41 -9.78
CA THR A 252 11.16 -13.86 -9.78
C THR A 252 12.39 -14.62 -10.30
N LEU A 253 12.96 -14.18 -11.42
CA LEU A 253 14.15 -14.79 -12.01
C LEU A 253 15.38 -14.63 -11.12
N TRP A 254 15.53 -13.48 -10.47
CA TRP A 254 16.63 -13.22 -9.54
C TRP A 254 16.56 -14.12 -8.31
N ALA A 255 15.36 -14.30 -7.73
CA ALA A 255 15.14 -15.24 -6.63
C ALA A 255 15.48 -16.69 -7.05
N LEU A 256 15.05 -17.11 -8.24
CA LEU A 256 15.39 -18.43 -8.78
C LEU A 256 16.90 -18.62 -8.98
N TYR A 257 17.58 -17.62 -9.56
CA TYR A 257 19.02 -17.65 -9.80
C TYR A 257 19.82 -17.74 -8.50
N LEU A 258 19.36 -17.09 -7.42
CA LEU A 258 20.01 -17.17 -6.11
C LEU A 258 19.77 -18.51 -5.38
N LEU A 259 18.64 -19.19 -5.65
CA LEU A 259 18.29 -20.43 -4.97
C LEU A 259 18.91 -21.67 -5.60
N VAL A 260 19.28 -21.62 -6.88
CA VAL A 260 19.94 -22.73 -7.58
C VAL A 260 21.45 -22.55 -7.49
N PRO A 261 22.17 -23.31 -6.65
CA PRO A 261 23.63 -23.30 -6.70
C PRO A 261 24.08 -23.83 -8.06
N ALA A 262 25.01 -23.11 -8.69
CA ALA A 262 25.66 -23.50 -9.94
C ALA A 262 26.53 -24.76 -9.76
#